data_AF-A0A957KX58-F1
#
_entry.id   AF-A0A957KX58-F1
#
_cell.length_a   1.000
_cell.length_b   1.000
_cell.length_c   1.000
_cell.angle_alpha   90.00
_cell.angle_beta   90.00
_cell.angle_gamma   90.00
#
_symmetry.space_group_name_H-M   'P 1'
#
loop_
_entity.id
_entity.type
_entity.pdbx_description
1 polymer ?
#
loop_
_entity_poly.entity_id
_entity_poly.type
_entity_poly.pdbx_seq_one_letter_code
_entity_poly.pdbx_strand_id
1 'polypeptide(L)'
;AQEQLDRALLMAHKHGDKALEAAVERHRGVLAYDRAQMDKAAMAYRRALSMYRDIGDRRGQIHVHSNLGQIHQVRGQLTDA
;
A
#
# COMPACT_ATOMS: atom_id res chain seq x y z
N ALA A 1 -14.05 5.95 1.95
CA ALA A 1 -12.71 5.38 1.68
C ALA A 1 -11.82 5.39 2.93
N GLN A 2 -11.36 6.54 3.43
CA GLN A 2 -10.40 6.58 4.55
C GLN A 2 -10.98 6.06 5.88
N GLU A 3 -12.19 6.52 6.25
CA GLU A 3 -12.88 6.02 7.45
C GLU A 3 -13.17 4.51 7.40
N GLN A 4 -13.49 3.97 6.23
CA GLN A 4 -13.71 2.54 6.05
C GLN A 4 -12.42 1.73 6.23
N LEU A 5 -11.29 2.25 5.74
CA LEU A 5 -9.98 1.65 5.96
C LEU A 5 -9.56 1.70 7.42
N ASP A 6 -9.86 2.78 8.14
CA ASP A 6 -9.56 2.91 9.56
C ASP A 6 -10.39 1.91 10.40
N ARG A 7 -11.67 1.75 10.07
CA ARG A 7 -12.53 0.71 10.67
C ARG A 7 -12.01 -0.69 10.36
N ALA A 8 -11.63 -0.97 9.11
CA ALA A 8 -11.06 -2.26 8.72
C ALA A 8 -9.76 -2.55 9.48
N LEU A 9 -8.88 -1.56 9.64
CA LEU A 9 -7.63 -1.69 10.39
C LEU A 9 -7.89 -1.98 11.87
N LEU A 10 -8.83 -1.27 12.48
CA LEU A 10 -9.21 -1.49 13.87
C LEU A 10 -9.74 -2.92 14.09
N MET A 11 -10.57 -3.41 13.17
CA MET A 11 -11.08 -4.77 13.23
C MET A 11 -9.98 -5.80 12.99
N ALA A 12 -9.13 -5.60 11.98
CA ALA A 12 -7.98 -6.47 11.70
C ALA A 12 -7.07 -6.59 12.93
N HIS A 13 -6.74 -5.44 13.54
CA HIS A 13 -5.92 -5.39 14.73
C HIS A 13 -6.53 -6.14 15.91
N LYS A 14 -7.83 -5.93 16.18
CA LYS A 14 -8.55 -6.64 17.26
C LYS A 14 -8.56 -8.16 17.09
N HIS A 15 -8.53 -8.65 15.86
CA HIS A 15 -8.57 -10.09 15.56
C HIS A 15 -7.18 -10.67 15.22
N GLY A 16 -6.12 -9.85 15.26
CA GLY A 16 -4.76 -10.27 14.90
C GLY A 16 -4.58 -10.59 13.40
N ASP A 17 -5.46 -10.10 12.53
CA ASP A 17 -5.41 -10.37 11.09
C ASP A 17 -4.36 -9.48 10.40
N LYS A 18 -3.11 -9.94 10.45
CA LYS A 18 -1.96 -9.25 9.85
C LYS A 18 -2.05 -9.13 8.32
N ALA A 19 -2.72 -10.07 7.65
CA ALA A 19 -2.94 -9.99 6.20
C ALA A 19 -3.88 -8.84 5.85
N LEU A 20 -4.96 -8.68 6.61
CA LEU A 20 -5.90 -7.57 6.43
C LEU A 20 -5.25 -6.22 6.80
N GLU A 21 -4.45 -6.16 7.87
CA GLU A 21 -3.69 -4.94 8.20
C GLU A 21 -2.77 -4.52 7.02
N ALA A 22 -2.04 -5.47 6.42
CA ALA A 22 -1.18 -5.22 5.26
C ALA A 22 -1.99 -4.77 4.01
N ALA A 23 -3.16 -5.37 3.80
CA ALA A 23 -4.07 -4.99 2.72
C ALA A 23 -4.59 -3.56 2.88
N VAL A 24 -4.91 -3.14 4.11
CA VAL A 24 -5.33 -1.76 4.40
C VAL A 24 -4.23 -0.77 4.05
N GLU A 25 -2.98 -1.00 4.45
CA GLU A 25 -1.86 -0.12 4.08
C GLU A 25 -1.65 -0.05 2.57
N ARG A 26 -1.79 -1.18 1.85
CA ARG A 26 -1.76 -1.19 0.39
C ARG A 26 -2.88 -0.32 -0.20
N HIS A 27 -4.10 -0.43 0.32
CA HIS A 27 -5.23 0.39 -0.15
C HIS A 27 -5.06 1.87 0.16
N ARG A 28 -4.46 2.24 1.29
CA ARG A 28 -4.07 3.63 1.58
C ARG A 28 -3.08 4.15 0.51
N GLY A 29 -2.15 3.31 0.08
CA GLY A 29 -1.24 3.64 -1.02
C GLY A 29 -1.96 3.89 -2.34
N VAL A 30 -2.95 3.07 -2.69
CA VAL A 30 -3.79 3.27 -3.89
C VAL A 30 -4.53 4.59 -3.83
N LEU A 31 -5.20 4.90 -2.71
CA LEU A 31 -5.92 6.17 -2.56
C LEU A 31 -4.99 7.39 -2.62
N ALA A 32 -3.76 7.28 -2.11
CA ALA A 32 -2.78 8.36 -2.24
C ALA A 32 -2.28 8.51 -3.68
N TYR A 33 -2.09 7.40 -4.40
CA TYR A 33 -1.73 7.41 -5.81
C TYR A 33 -2.80 8.08 -6.67
N ASP A 34 -4.08 7.72 -6.47
CA ASP A 34 -5.22 8.31 -7.17
C ASP A 34 -5.36 9.82 -6.91
N ARG A 35 -4.83 10.30 -5.77
CA ARG A 35 -4.76 11.72 -5.39
C ARG A 35 -3.49 12.43 -5.87
N ALA A 36 -2.70 11.80 -6.75
CA ALA A 36 -1.40 12.27 -7.21
C ALA A 36 -0.34 12.48 -6.08
N GLN A 37 -0.55 11.90 -4.90
CA GLN A 37 0.35 12.04 -3.75
C GLN A 37 1.41 10.94 -3.75
N MET A 38 2.32 10.99 -4.73
CA MET A 38 3.26 9.91 -5.03
C MET A 38 4.14 9.50 -3.84
N ASP A 39 4.63 10.45 -3.03
CA ASP A 39 5.43 10.13 -1.84
C ASP A 39 4.61 9.38 -0.77
N LYS A 40 3.38 9.83 -0.52
CA LYS A 40 2.49 9.18 0.45
C LYS A 40 2.10 7.77 -0.02
N ALA A 41 1.86 7.61 -1.32
CA ALA A 41 1.60 6.31 -1.93
C ALA A 41 2.78 5.36 -1.74
N ALA A 42 4.00 5.80 -2.06
CA ALA A 42 5.21 5.00 -1.91
C ALA A 42 5.46 4.60 -0.45
N MET A 43 5.26 5.52 0.51
CA MET A 43 5.38 5.22 1.94
C MET A 43 4.38 4.15 2.39
N ALA A 44 3.11 4.27 2.00
CA ALA A 44 2.08 3.30 2.35
C ALA A 44 2.35 1.92 1.73
N TYR A 45 2.77 1.88 0.46
CA TYR A 45 3.19 0.64 -0.19
C TYR A 45 4.40 0.00 0.50
N ARG A 46 5.42 0.76 0.92
CA ARG A 46 6.56 0.20 1.66
C ARG A 46 6.16 -0.41 3.01
N ARG A 47 5.21 0.22 3.73
CA ARG A 47 4.67 -0.36 4.96
C ARG A 47 3.95 -1.68 4.69
N ALA A 48 3.06 -1.70 3.70
CA ALA A 48 2.39 -2.93 3.29
C ALA A 48 3.39 -4.03 2.88
N LEU A 49 4.47 -3.67 2.18
CA LEU A 49 5.52 -4.61 1.78
C LEU A 49 6.20 -5.25 2.99
N SER A 50 6.54 -4.46 4.01
CA SER A 50 7.12 -4.97 5.25
C SER A 50 6.18 -5.97 5.91
N MET A 51 4.90 -5.62 6.04
CA MET A 51 3.90 -6.48 6.68
C MET A 51 3.68 -7.79 5.91
N TYR A 52 3.60 -7.73 4.58
CA TYR A 52 3.50 -8.94 3.75
C TYR A 52 4.77 -9.80 3.79
N ARG A 53 5.95 -9.21 4.06
CA ARG A 53 7.18 -9.98 4.31
C ARG A 53 7.12 -10.67 5.67
N ASP A 54 6.70 -9.97 6.71
CA ASP A 54 6.61 -10.49 8.07
C ASP A 54 5.69 -11.72 8.17
N ILE A 55 4.60 -11.74 7.38
CA ILE A 55 3.66 -12.88 7.33
C ILE A 55 3.96 -13.88 6.20
N GLY A 56 5.01 -13.66 5.40
CA GLY A 56 5.39 -14.55 4.29
C GLY A 56 4.43 -14.56 3.08
N ASP A 57 3.54 -13.59 2.95
CA ASP A 57 2.60 -13.50 1.82
C ASP A 57 3.29 -12.96 0.56
N ARG A 58 3.69 -13.89 -0.31
CA ARG A 58 4.33 -13.56 -1.59
C ARG A 58 3.39 -12.88 -2.59
N ARG A 59 2.08 -13.18 -2.55
CA ARG A 59 1.11 -12.57 -3.48
C ARG A 59 0.90 -11.10 -3.13
N GLY A 60 0.77 -10.80 -1.84
CA GLY A 60 0.74 -9.43 -1.32
C GLY A 60 1.98 -8.63 -1.72
N GLN A 61 3.18 -9.23 -1.59
CA GLN A 61 4.44 -8.60 -2.02
C GLN A 61 4.44 -8.27 -3.53
N ILE A 62 4.01 -9.20 -4.39
CA ILE A 62 3.94 -8.98 -5.85
C ILE A 62 3.04 -7.78 -6.17
N HIS A 63 1.84 -7.71 -5.58
CA HIS A 63 0.93 -6.59 -5.82
C HIS A 63 1.54 -5.25 -5.38
N VAL A 64 2.24 -5.23 -4.25
CA VAL A 64 2.90 -4.02 -3.76
C VAL A 64 4.07 -3.60 -4.65
N HIS A 65 4.85 -4.56 -5.16
CA HIS A 65 5.92 -4.29 -6.12
C HIS A 65 5.39 -3.69 -7.42
N SER A 66 4.30 -4.24 -7.99
CA SER A 66 3.66 -3.67 -9.18
C SER A 66 3.21 -2.23 -8.95
N ASN A 67 2.64 -1.93 -7.79
CA ASN A 67 2.19 -0.59 -7.43
C ASN A 67 3.36 0.40 -7.25
N LEU A 68 4.48 -0.02 -6.67
CA LEU A 68 5.70 0.79 -6.59
C LEU A 68 6.31 1.04 -7.97
N GLY A 69 6.27 0.03 -8.86
CA GLY A 69 6.70 0.17 -10.25
C GLY A 69 5.95 1.27 -10.99
N GLN A 70 4.63 1.35 -10.82
CA GLN A 70 3.82 2.42 -11.41
C GLN A 70 4.25 3.82 -10.92
N ILE A 71 4.54 3.98 -9.62
CA ILE A 71 5.06 5.25 -9.10
C ILE A 71 6.40 5.62 -9.76
N HIS A 72 7.30 4.65 -9.94
CA HIS A 72 8.58 4.90 -10.60
C HIS A 72 8.40 5.32 -12.06
N GLN A 73 7.46 4.71 -12.80
CA GLN A 73 7.14 5.10 -14.17
C GLN A 73 6.62 6.53 -14.25
N VAL A 74 5.65 6.90 -13.39
CA VAL A 74 5.10 8.26 -13.34
C VAL A 74 6.19 9.29 -13.02
N ARG A 75 7.10 8.98 -12.09
CA ARG A 75 8.21 9.89 -11.76
C ARG A 75 9.23 10.03 -12.89
N GLY A 76 9.54 8.94 -13.59
CA GLY A 76 10.39 8.98 -14.79
C GLY A 76 9.78 9.88 -15.86
N GLN A 77 8.50 9.69 -16.16
CA GLN A 77 7.76 10.52 -17.12
C GLN A 77 7.76 12.01 -16.76
N LEU A 78 7.65 12.36 -15.48
CA LEU A 78 7.71 13.75 -15.01
C LEU A 78 9.13 14.34 -15.05
N THR A 79 10.17 13.51 -15.05
CA THR A 79 11.57 13.96 -15.14
C THR A 79 12.01 14.10 -16.60
N ASP A 80 11.41 13.30 -17.49
CA ASP A 80 11.67 13.33 -18.94
C ASP A 80 10.92 14.46 -19.68
N ALA A 81 9.97 15.13 -19.01
CA ALA A 81 9.17 16.25 -19.53
C ALA A 81 9.77 17.61 -19.17
#